data_AF-A0A0J5IL78-F1
#
_entry.id   AF-A0A0J5IL78-F1
#
_cell.length_a   1.000
_cell.length_b   1.000
_cell.length_c   1.000
_cell.angle_alpha   90.00
_cell.angle_beta   90.00
_cell.angle_gamma   90.00
#
_symmetry.space_group_name_H-M   'P 1'
#
loop_
_entity.id
_entity.type
_entity.pdbx_description
1 polymer ?
#
loop_
_entity_poly.entity_id
_entity_poly.type
_entity_poly.pdbx_seq_one_letter_code
_entity_poly.pdbx_strand_id
1 'polypeptide(L)' 'RADITTANRIFYQGDSTNGQFFNIVAVIPDPKHTRLELLCKGGLPNG' A
#
# COMPACT_ATOMS: atom_id res chain seq x y z
N ARG A 1 8.89 -8.84 1.82
CA ARG A 1 8.01 -9.18 2.96
C ARG A 1 6.87 -10.03 2.43
N ALA A 2 6.77 -11.30 2.84
CA ALA A 2 5.76 -12.23 2.33
C ALA A 2 4.41 -12.13 3.07
N ASP A 3 4.40 -11.44 4.20
CA ASP A 3 3.27 -11.19 5.09
C ASP A 3 2.34 -10.06 4.62
N ILE A 4 2.78 -9.24 3.67
CA ILE A 4 1.97 -8.17 3.07
C ILE A 4 1.32 -8.71 1.81
N THR A 5 0.00 -8.62 1.76
CA THR A 5 -0.86 -9.16 0.70
C THR A 5 -1.90 -8.13 0.27
N THR A 6 -2.70 -8.45 -0.75
CA THR A 6 -3.84 -7.63 -1.19
C THR A 6 -4.97 -7.54 -0.16
N ALA A 7 -4.95 -8.35 0.91
CA ALA A 7 -5.88 -8.22 2.03
C ALA A 7 -5.53 -7.04 2.96
N ASN A 8 -4.31 -6.51 2.87
CA ASN A 8 -3.88 -5.37 3.66
C ASN A 8 -4.27 -4.03 3.00
N ARG A 9 -4.30 -2.96 3.81
CA ARG A 9 -4.46 -1.58 3.36
C ARG A 9 -3.26 -0.76 3.82
N ILE A 10 -2.90 0.25 3.04
CA ILE A 10 -1.87 1.23 3.40
C ILE A 10 -2.59 2.47 3.94
N PHE A 11 -2.21 2.93 5.12
CA PHE A 11 -2.48 4.30 5.56
C PHE A 11 -1.25 5.14 5.25
N TYR A 12 -1.40 6.14 4.41
CA TYR A 12 -0.34 7.08 4.08
C TYR A 12 -0.64 8.44 4.70
N GLN A 13 0.30 8.93 5.50
CA GLN A 13 0.26 10.25 6.11
C GLN A 13 1.58 10.95 5.79
N GLY A 14 1.55 11.86 4.82
CA GLY A 14 2.69 12.71 4.47
C GLY A 14 2.49 14.13 4.97
N ASP A 15 3.56 14.93 4.98
CA ASP A 15 3.60 16.29 5.54
C ASP A 15 2.54 17.24 4.97
N SER A 16 2.01 16.95 3.78
CA SER A 16 1.05 17.77 3.04
C SER A 16 -0.26 17.05 2.68
N THR A 17 -0.48 15.83 3.18
CA THR A 17 -1.70 15.06 2.92
C THR A 17 -2.41 14.71 4.22
N ASN A 18 -3.67 15.12 4.36
CA ASN A 18 -4.56 14.53 5.36
C ASN A 18 -4.58 13.02 5.12
N GLY A 19 -4.30 12.24 6.17
CA GLY A 19 -4.01 10.81 6.06
C GLY A 19 -5.07 10.07 5.24
N GLN A 20 -4.61 9.27 4.27
CA GLN A 20 -5.48 8.59 3.31
C GLN A 20 -5.20 7.09 3.29
N PHE A 21 -6.27 6.31 3.18
CA PHE A 21 -6.18 4.87 2.97
C PHE A 21 -6.14 4.49 1.49
N PHE A 22 -5.33 3.49 1.19
CA PHE A 22 -5.20 2.87 -0.13
C PHE A 22 -5.35 1.36 -0.01
N ASN A 23 -6.11 0.74 -0.92
CA ASN A 23 -6.13 -0.71 -1.05
C ASN A 23 -4.90 -1.16 -1.85
N ILE A 24 -4.26 -2.25 -1.40
CA ILE A 24 -3.22 -2.91 -2.18
C ILE A 24 -3.90 -3.76 -3.25
N VAL A 25 -3.67 -3.44 -4.52
CA VAL A 25 -4.22 -4.21 -5.64
C VAL A 25 -3.25 -5.27 -6.14
N ALA A 26 -1.95 -5.06 -5.95
CA ALA A 26 -0.92 -6.05 -6.21
C ALA A 26 0.31 -5.83 -5.34
N VAL A 27 0.95 -6.93 -4.94
CA VAL A 27 2.29 -6.95 -4.35
C VAL A 27 3.25 -7.35 -5.47
N ILE A 28 4.15 -6.45 -5.85
CA ILE A 28 5.08 -6.69 -6.95
C ILE A 28 6.30 -7.43 -6.39
N PRO A 29 6.61 -8.66 -6.86
CA PRO A 29 7.75 -9.40 -6.39
C PRO A 29 9.06 -8.66 -6.69
N ASP A 30 9.91 -8.50 -5.69
CA ASP A 30 11.31 -8.11 -5.87
C ASP A 30 12.18 -9.35 -5.65
N PRO A 31 12.72 -9.99 -6.72
CA PRO A 31 13.58 -11.16 -6.62
C PRO A 31 14.83 -10.94 -5.78
N LYS A 32 15.29 -9.69 -5.67
CA LYS A 32 16.48 -9.33 -4.88
C LYS A 32 16.13 -8.99 -3.42
N HIS A 33 14.84 -8.92 -3.08
CA HIS A 33 14.32 -8.59 -1.75
C HIS A 33 14.89 -7.27 -1.17
N THR A 34 15.24 -6.33 -2.04
CA THR A 34 15.78 -5.01 -1.69
C THR A 34 14.71 -3.98 -1.39
N ARG A 35 13.50 -4.16 -1.93
CA ARG A 35 12.38 -3.23 -1.76
C ARG A 35 11.05 -3.95 -1.70
N LEU A 36 10.08 -3.26 -1.11
CA LEU A 36 8.68 -3.62 -1.17
C LEU A 36 8.00 -2.68 -2.16
N GLU A 37 7.46 -3.23 -3.24
CA GLU A 37 6.79 -2.46 -4.27
C GLU A 37 5.31 -2.88 -4.32
N LEU A 38 4.42 -1.89 -4.20
CA LEU A 38 2.98 -2.09 -4.08
C LEU A 38 2.27 -1.26 -5.13
N LEU A 39 1.36 -1.90 -5.87
CA LEU A 39 0.39 -1.17 -6.66
C LEU A 39 -0.83 -0.90 -5.78
N CYS A 40 -1.19 0.38 -5.65
CA CYS A 40 -2.23 0.85 -4.75
C CYS A 40 -3.32 1.62 -5.51
N LYS A 41 -4.57 1.51 -5.04
CA LYS A 41 -5.69 2.34 -5.52
C LYS A 41 -6.23 3.20 -4.38
N GLY A 42 -6.19 4.52 -4.59
CA GLY A 42 -6.70 5.52 -3.65
C GLY A 42 -8.18 5.86 -3.85
N GLY A 43 -8.71 6.73 -2.99
CA GLY A 43 -10.10 7.20 -3.06
C GLY A 43 -11.11 6.34 -2.29
N LEU A 44 -10.67 5.65 -1.24
CA LEU A 44 -11.58 4.92 -0.35
C LEU A 44 -12.24 5.89 0.63
N PRO A 45 -13.56 5.80 0.85
CA PRO A 45 -14.20 6.50 1.96
C PRO A 45 -13.61 6.00 3.28
N ASN A 46 -13.39 6.92 4.23
CA ASN A 46 -12.95 6.61 5.58
C ASN A 46 -14.08 5.97 6.40
N GLY A 47 -14.59 4.82 5.97
CA GLY A 47 -15.75 4.17 6.60
C GLY A 47 -17.07 4.84 6.25
#